data_AF-A0A8S9SIZ5-F1
#
_entry.id   AF-A0A8S9SIZ5-F1
#
_cell.length_a   1.000
_cell.length_b   1.000
_cell.length_c   1.000
_cell.angle_alpha   90.00
_cell.angle_beta   90.00
_cell.angle_gamma   90.00
#
_symmetry.space_group_name_H-M   'P 1'
#
loop_
_entity.id
_entity.type
_entity.pdbx_description
1 polymer ?
#
loop_
_entity_poly.entity_id
_entity_poly.type
_entity_poly.pdbx_seq_one_letter_code
_entity_poly.pdbx_strand_id
1 'polypeptide(L)'
;MTTNACKFICLIFLFAFVSQGFGCQGSFEDIYLKQSKTGKMIKNTPEWEVRVTNPCTCTGTDIVLTCVGFKSLTPIDRSVIDIR
;
A
#
# COMPACT_ATOMS: atom_id res chain seq x y z
N MET A 1 8.90 -13.45 -50.26
CA MET A 1 9.61 -13.75 -48.99
C MET A 1 9.59 -12.57 -47.99
N THR A 2 8.69 -11.60 -48.11
CA THR A 2 8.67 -10.38 -47.28
C THR A 2 7.53 -10.33 -46.25
N THR A 3 6.45 -11.10 -46.47
CA THR A 3 5.25 -11.08 -45.61
C THR A 3 5.47 -11.75 -44.25
N ASN A 4 6.25 -12.83 -44.19
CA ASN A 4 6.49 -13.58 -42.96
C ASN A 4 7.47 -12.85 -42.02
N ALA A 5 8.44 -12.12 -42.59
CA ALA A 5 9.34 -11.26 -41.81
C ALA A 5 8.58 -10.10 -41.14
N CYS A 6 7.66 -9.45 -41.88
CA CYS A 6 6.84 -8.38 -41.33
C CYS A 6 5.92 -8.89 -40.20
N LYS A 7 5.29 -10.06 -40.37
CA LYS A 7 4.49 -10.71 -39.32
C LYS A 7 5.30 -11.02 -38.05
N PHE A 8 6.53 -11.51 -38.22
CA PHE A 8 7.42 -11.81 -37.09
C PHE A 8 7.80 -10.56 -36.31
N ILE A 9 8.11 -9.47 -37.01
CA ILE A 9 8.44 -8.18 -36.40
C ILE A 9 7.23 -7.63 -35.63
N CYS A 10 6.02 -7.69 -36.21
CA CYS A 10 4.80 -7.28 -35.52
C CYS A 10 4.56 -8.11 -34.24
N LEU A 11 4.81 -9.42 -34.28
CA LEU A 11 4.70 -10.31 -33.13
C LEU A 11 5.68 -9.95 -32.00
N ILE A 12 6.94 -9.64 -32.35
CA ILE A 12 7.96 -9.22 -31.38
C ILE A 12 7.56 -7.91 -30.71
N PHE A 13 7.07 -6.92 -31.47
CA PHE A 13 6.58 -5.68 -30.88
C PHE A 13 5.38 -5.92 -29.96
N LEU A 14 4.43 -6.75 -30.36
CA LEU A 14 3.26 -7.09 -29.53
C LEU A 14 3.69 -7.72 -28.20
N PHE A 15 4.62 -8.67 -28.23
CA PHE A 15 5.16 -9.28 -27.01
C PHE A 15 5.98 -8.30 -26.15
N ALA A 16 6.74 -7.38 -26.76
CA ALA A 16 7.50 -6.36 -26.03
C ALA A 16 6.61 -5.30 -25.35
N PHE A 17 5.45 -4.98 -25.93
CA PHE A 17 4.46 -4.11 -25.30
C PHE A 17 3.67 -4.84 -24.20
N VAL A 18 3.37 -6.13 -24.38
CA VAL A 18 2.69 -6.95 -23.36
C VAL A 18 3.61 -7.24 -22.16
N SER A 19 4.91 -7.37 -22.37
CA SER A 19 5.88 -7.59 -21.29
C SER A 19 6.15 -6.37 -20.40
N GLN A 20 5.66 -5.18 -20.77
CA GLN A 20 5.78 -3.97 -19.95
C GLN A 20 4.69 -3.83 -18.88
N GLY A 21 3.89 -4.87 -18.65
CA GLY A 21 3.03 -4.99 -17.47
C GLY A 21 3.83 -5.28 -16.20
N PHE A 22 4.75 -4.40 -15.82
CA PHE A 22 5.39 -4.45 -14.52
C PHE A 22 4.39 -3.97 -13.46
N GLY A 23 3.83 -4.89 -12.67
CA GLY A 23 3.16 -4.56 -11.40
C GLY A 23 4.12 -3.84 -10.45
N CYS A 24 3.64 -3.32 -9.29
CA CYS A 24 4.49 -2.56 -8.34
C CYS A 24 5.83 -3.27 -8.18
N GLN A 25 6.93 -2.57 -8.44
CA GLN A 25 8.28 -3.07 -8.19
C GLN A 25 8.62 -2.93 -6.71
N GLY A 26 7.72 -3.43 -5.86
CA GLY A 26 7.79 -3.38 -4.41
C GLY A 26 6.84 -4.44 -3.84
N SER A 27 7.32 -5.16 -2.82
CA SER A 27 6.49 -6.13 -2.11
C SER A 27 5.61 -5.40 -1.12
N PHE A 28 4.32 -5.75 -1.02
CA PHE A 28 3.47 -5.29 0.09
C PHE A 28 3.98 -5.79 1.45
N GLU A 29 4.91 -6.75 1.47
CA GLU A 29 5.63 -7.19 2.67
C GLU A 29 6.42 -6.06 3.34
N ASP A 30 6.74 -4.99 2.60
CA ASP A 30 7.46 -3.83 3.14
C ASP A 30 6.53 -2.83 3.85
N ILE A 31 5.20 -3.06 3.87
CA ILE A 31 4.30 -2.25 4.70
C ILE A 31 4.63 -2.50 6.16
N TYR A 32 4.89 -1.43 6.90
CA TYR A 32 5.18 -1.52 8.33
C TYR A 32 4.36 -0.53 9.15
N LEU A 33 4.25 -0.85 10.44
CA LEU A 33 3.48 -0.10 11.41
C LEU A 33 4.39 0.40 12.53
N LYS A 34 4.27 1.67 12.88
CA LYS A 34 4.91 2.27 14.05
C LYS A 34 3.87 2.80 15.03
N GLN A 35 4.15 2.68 16.31
CA GLN A 35 3.30 3.17 17.39
C GLN A 35 4.11 4.05 18.32
N SER A 36 3.55 5.19 18.72
CA SER A 36 4.16 6.16 19.62
C SER A 36 3.12 6.72 20.58
N LYS A 37 3.53 7.04 21.80
CA LYS A 37 2.67 7.78 22.74
C LYS A 37 2.66 9.24 22.34
N THR A 38 1.49 9.87 22.31
CA THR A 38 1.38 11.31 22.01
C THR A 38 1.72 12.17 23.23
N GLY A 39 1.72 11.58 24.44
CA GLY A 39 1.88 12.26 25.72
C GLY A 39 0.56 12.77 26.30
N LYS A 40 -0.53 12.72 25.54
CA LYS A 40 -1.87 13.06 26.00
C LYS A 40 -2.49 11.87 26.75
N MET A 41 -3.29 12.18 27.76
CA MET A 41 -4.01 11.21 28.57
C MET A 41 -5.51 11.48 28.47
N ILE A 42 -6.30 10.44 28.25
CA ILE A 42 -7.77 10.50 28.23
C ILE A 42 -8.26 9.54 29.32
N LYS A 43 -8.88 10.08 30.39
CA LYS A 43 -9.38 9.28 31.53
C LYS A 43 -8.33 8.27 32.04
N ASN A 44 -7.11 8.75 32.27
CA ASN A 44 -5.95 7.96 32.72
C ASN A 44 -5.46 6.87 31.75
N THR A 45 -5.94 6.86 30.51
CA THR A 45 -5.42 5.99 29.45
C THR A 45 -4.58 6.83 28.48
N PRO A 46 -3.36 6.39 28.14
CA PRO A 46 -2.52 7.11 27.19
C PRO A 46 -3.12 7.09 25.79
N GLU A 47 -3.05 8.23 25.11
CA GLU A 47 -3.35 8.33 23.69
C GLU A 47 -2.11 7.88 22.88
N TRP A 48 -2.38 7.10 21.83
CA TRP A 48 -1.37 6.52 20.96
C TRP A 48 -1.58 7.00 19.53
N GLU A 49 -0.47 7.34 18.87
CA GLU A 49 -0.40 7.54 17.43
C GLU A 49 0.03 6.22 16.79
N VAL A 50 -0.72 5.79 15.78
CA VAL A 50 -0.39 4.62 14.96
C VAL A 50 -0.16 5.10 13.54
N ARG A 51 1.03 4.82 13.00
CA ARG A 51 1.45 5.24 11.68
C ARG A 51 1.73 4.02 10.83
N VAL A 52 0.99 3.89 9.72
CA VAL A 52 1.18 2.84 8.71
C VAL A 52 1.93 3.46 7.55
N THR A 53 3.02 2.82 7.13
CA THR A 53 3.83 3.30 6.02
C THR A 53 3.85 2.25 4.93
N ASN A 54 3.45 2.64 3.72
CA ASN A 54 3.64 1.86 2.50
C ASN A 54 4.82 2.45 1.71
N PRO A 55 5.98 1.77 1.65
CA PRO A 55 7.14 2.25 0.89
C PRO A 55 7.06 1.92 -0.61
N CYS A 56 6.13 1.09 -1.06
CA CYS A 56 5.91 0.82 -2.49
C CYS A 56 5.25 2.03 -3.14
N THR A 57 5.64 2.32 -4.38
CA THR A 57 5.11 3.45 -5.17
C THR A 57 3.67 3.24 -5.62
N CYS A 58 3.12 2.04 -5.43
CA CYS A 58 1.73 1.75 -5.75
C CYS A 58 0.82 1.96 -4.55
N THR A 59 -0.42 2.33 -4.87
CA THR A 59 -1.50 2.43 -3.89
C THR A 59 -1.83 1.05 -3.35
N GLY A 60 -1.61 0.84 -2.05
CA GLY A 60 -2.14 -0.33 -1.36
C GLY A 60 -3.65 -0.18 -1.19
N THR A 61 -4.40 -1.14 -1.73
CA THR A 61 -5.84 -1.25 -1.54
C THR A 61 -6.13 -2.33 -0.50
N ASP A 62 -7.26 -2.20 0.20
CA ASP A 62 -7.74 -3.21 1.15
C ASP A 62 -6.80 -3.54 2.32
N ILE A 63 -6.00 -2.56 2.78
CA ILE A 63 -5.17 -2.71 3.97
C ILE A 63 -6.08 -2.78 5.21
N VAL A 64 -6.12 -3.93 5.87
CA VAL A 64 -6.91 -4.15 7.09
C VAL A 64 -6.01 -4.07 8.32
N LEU A 65 -6.30 -3.12 9.22
CA LEU A 65 -5.62 -2.99 10.51
C LEU A 65 -6.42 -3.72 11.60
N THR A 66 -5.85 -4.82 12.11
CA THR A 66 -6.44 -5.55 13.24
C THR A 66 -5.86 -5.02 14.55
N CYS A 67 -6.61 -4.18 15.26
CA CYS A 67 -6.20 -3.65 16.56
C CYS A 67 -6.53 -4.64 17.70
N VAL A 68 -5.96 -5.85 17.65
CA VAL A 68 -6.26 -6.92 18.63
C VAL A 68 -5.80 -6.49 20.03
N GLY A 69 -6.71 -6.51 20.99
CA GLY A 69 -6.44 -6.11 22.38
C GLY A 69 -6.41 -4.59 22.62
N PHE A 70 -6.46 -3.77 21.57
CA PHE A 70 -6.60 -2.32 21.71
C PHE A 70 -8.05 -1.96 22.05
N LYS A 71 -8.24 -1.25 23.16
CA LYS A 71 -9.55 -0.73 23.57
C LYS A 71 -9.51 0.79 23.52
N SER A 72 -10.09 1.36 22.48
CA SER A 72 -10.22 2.81 22.38
C SER A 72 -11.27 3.32 23.37
N LEU A 73 -10.94 4.34 24.16
CA LEU A 73 -11.89 5.01 25.05
C LEU A 73 -12.77 6.02 24.32
N THR A 74 -12.34 6.47 23.16
CA THR A 74 -13.06 7.39 22.29
C THR A 74 -13.26 6.77 20.92
N PRO A 75 -14.33 7.09 20.20
CA PRO A 75 -14.46 6.70 18.80
C PRO A 75 -13.25 7.20 18.00
N ILE A 76 -12.78 6.38 17.06
CA ILE A 76 -11.76 6.82 16.11
C ILE A 76 -12.46 7.69 15.08
N ASP A 77 -12.07 8.95 15.00
CA ASP A 77 -12.54 9.84 13.95
C ASP A 77 -11.91 9.40 12.62
N ARG A 78 -12.78 9.06 11.65
CA ARG A 78 -12.36 8.55 10.34
C ARG A 78 -11.65 9.61 9.51
N SER A 79 -11.87 10.90 9.78
CA SER A 79 -11.16 11.99 9.09
C SER A 79 -9.67 12.02 9.44
N VAL A 80 -9.28 11.39 10.55
CA VAL A 80 -7.89 11.30 11.01
C VAL A 80 -7.16 10.13 10.34
N ILE A 81 -7.88 9.26 9.63
CA ILE A 81 -7.29 8.23 8.77
C ILE A 81 -6.86 8.93 7.47
N ASP A 82 -5.71 9.60 7.53
CA ASP A 82 -5.10 10.26 6.38
C ASP A 82 -4.34 9.21 5.54
N ILE A 83 -4.82 9.00 4.31
CA ILE A 83 -4.14 8.18 3.31
C ILE A 83 -3.30 9.15 2.48
N ARG A 84 -2.01 9.24 2.80
CA ARG A 84 -1.07 10.13 2.12
C ARG A 84 -0.11 9.37 1.22
#